data_AF-A0AAQ3QT00-F1
#
_entry.id   AF-A0AAQ3QT00-F1
#
_cell.length_a   1.000
_cell.length_b   1.000
_cell.length_c   1.000
_cell.angle_alpha   90.00
_cell.angle_beta   90.00
_cell.angle_gamma   90.00
#
_symmetry.space_group_name_H-M   'P 1'
#
loop_
_entity.id
_entity.type
_entity.pdbx_description
1 polymer ?
#
loop_
_entity_poly.entity_id
_entity_poly.type
_entity_poly.pdbx_seq_one_letter_code
_entity_poly.pdbx_strand_id
1 'polypeptide(L)'
;MICIRARASAARNPRHRPEEDNGKPSTSCSSRATEMEATVKPAGPSRSLVATRGTEGRVLAVLSLLALRGVLLLLNGFLLLLLLPFQRRTAPVPVEAEEEENGGRGKAVVARRVLAIEKVREVSAEEDEVGGSVREFAMFQTARGEALFTRSWTHRSLQPRGLVVILHGLNEHSGRYDHFAKQLNGSGFKVYAMDWIGHGGSDGLHGYVHSLDHAVDDLKRFLEKAILENPGLPRFIFAHSTGAAIVLKAALDPKIEALIQGVVLTSPAVHVEPSHPLIAVNFFPAIFISVS
;
A
#
# COMPACT_ATOMS: atom_id res chain seq x y z
N MET A 1 -11.91 -3.76 -6.34
CA MET A 1 -11.74 -3.05 -5.05
C MET A 1 -11.96 -4.07 -3.96
N ILE A 2 -10.98 -4.27 -3.07
CA ILE A 2 -11.06 -5.23 -1.96
C ILE A 2 -11.16 -4.41 -0.68
N CYS A 3 -12.25 -4.56 0.08
CA CYS A 3 -12.41 -3.95 1.40
C CYS A 3 -12.23 -5.02 2.47
N ILE A 4 -11.27 -4.83 3.37
CA ILE A 4 -11.05 -5.72 4.51
C ILE A 4 -11.30 -4.91 5.78
N ARG A 5 -12.24 -5.37 6.61
CA ARG A 5 -12.51 -4.80 7.93
C ARG A 5 -11.58 -5.46 8.94
N ALA A 6 -10.74 -4.67 9.61
CA ALA A 6 -9.89 -5.16 10.68
C ALA A 6 -10.70 -5.22 12.00
N ARG A 7 -10.46 -6.25 12.81
CA ARG A 7 -11.21 -6.45 14.07
C ARG A 7 -10.78 -5.39 15.08
N ALA A 8 -11.73 -4.60 15.58
CA ALA A 8 -11.52 -3.83 16.80
C ALA A 8 -11.53 -4.79 18.00
N SER A 9 -10.41 -4.90 18.73
CA SER A 9 -10.38 -5.62 20.01
C SER A 9 -11.14 -4.79 21.05
N ALA A 10 -12.29 -5.28 21.51
CA ALA A 10 -13.04 -4.68 22.60
C ALA A 10 -12.30 -4.93 23.91
N ALA A 11 -11.60 -3.90 24.42
CA ALA A 11 -11.09 -3.91 25.79
C ALA A 11 -12.28 -3.96 26.76
N ARG A 12 -12.54 -5.13 27.38
CA ARG A 12 -13.52 -5.26 28.46
C ARG A 12 -12.91 -4.65 29.73
N ASN A 13 -13.62 -3.67 30.28
CA ASN A 13 -13.33 -3.08 31.58
C ASN A 13 -14.04 -3.91 32.68
N PRO A 14 -13.35 -4.47 33.69
CA PRO A 14 -13.99 -5.19 34.78
C PRO A 14 -14.47 -4.20 35.84
N ARG A 15 -15.79 -4.03 36.00
CA ARG A 15 -16.36 -3.32 37.16
C ARG A 15 -17.05 -4.32 38.10
N HIS A 16 -16.56 -4.30 39.35
CA HIS A 16 -17.24 -4.46 40.63
C HIS A 16 -18.36 -5.51 40.81
N ARG A 17 -18.07 -6.50 41.67
CA ARG A 17 -19.05 -7.19 42.54
C ARG A 17 -19.60 -6.24 43.61
N PRO A 18 -20.77 -6.58 44.17
CA PRO A 18 -20.87 -6.75 45.62
C PRO A 18 -21.37 -8.15 46.04
N GLU A 19 -21.06 -8.47 47.29
CA GLU A 19 -21.41 -9.65 48.11
C GLU A 19 -22.87 -9.63 48.62
N GLU A 20 -23.18 -10.67 49.42
CA GLU A 20 -24.37 -10.98 50.25
C GLU A 20 -25.40 -11.91 49.59
N ASP A 21 -25.98 -12.91 50.26
CA ASP A 21 -25.79 -13.55 51.57
C ASP A 21 -26.65 -14.85 51.54
N ASN A 22 -26.34 -15.75 52.46
CA ASN A 22 -26.75 -17.12 52.70
C ASN A 22 -28.27 -17.44 52.68
N GLY A 23 -28.59 -18.71 52.34
CA GLY A 23 -29.63 -19.43 53.10
C GLY A 23 -30.48 -20.51 52.41
N LYS A 24 -29.99 -21.76 52.46
CA LYS A 24 -30.73 -23.02 52.73
C LYS A 24 -31.50 -23.76 51.61
N PRO A 25 -31.71 -25.10 51.77
CA PRO A 25 -31.28 -26.05 50.73
C PRO A 25 -32.35 -27.04 50.22
N SER A 26 -32.02 -27.60 49.05
CA SER A 26 -32.21 -28.99 48.55
C SER A 26 -33.57 -29.70 48.67
N THR A 27 -34.12 -30.06 47.52
CA THR A 27 -34.70 -31.41 47.30
C THR A 27 -34.43 -31.92 45.88
N SER A 28 -34.07 -33.21 45.83
CA SER A 28 -34.11 -34.19 44.74
C SER A 28 -33.38 -33.91 43.41
N CYS A 29 -32.40 -34.75 43.08
CA CYS A 29 -32.58 -35.83 42.09
C CYS A 29 -31.28 -36.67 42.01
N SER A 30 -31.37 -37.98 42.25
CA SER A 30 -30.27 -38.92 41.99
C SER A 30 -30.52 -39.60 40.65
N SER A 31 -29.63 -39.33 39.70
CA SER A 31 -29.49 -40.05 38.44
C SER A 31 -28.38 -41.09 38.57
N ARG A 32 -28.58 -42.26 37.93
CA ARG A 32 -27.49 -43.17 37.54
C ARG A 32 -27.82 -43.77 36.18
N ALA A 33 -27.09 -43.33 35.17
CA ALA A 33 -26.56 -44.11 34.05
C ALA A 33 -25.70 -43.14 33.19
N THR A 34 -24.38 -43.18 33.32
CA THR A 34 -23.45 -43.70 32.30
C THR A 34 -23.72 -43.21 30.87
N GLU A 35 -22.93 -42.24 30.40
CA GLU A 35 -22.42 -42.30 29.03
C GLU A 35 -21.10 -41.54 28.90
N MET A 36 -20.22 -42.15 28.10
CA MET A 36 -18.81 -41.87 27.96
C MET A 36 -18.59 -40.71 26.99
N GLU A 37 -17.63 -39.87 27.36
CA GLU A 37 -17.17 -38.67 26.70
C GLU A 37 -16.52 -38.96 25.33
N ALA A 38 -16.98 -38.28 24.28
CA ALA A 38 -16.24 -38.07 23.04
C ALA A 38 -16.34 -36.59 22.64
N THR A 39 -15.42 -35.80 23.18
CA THR A 39 -15.34 -34.35 23.04
C THR A 39 -14.82 -33.97 21.64
N VAL A 40 -15.73 -33.73 20.69
CA VAL A 40 -15.42 -33.05 19.42
C VAL A 40 -15.39 -31.54 19.68
N LYS A 41 -14.20 -30.94 19.67
CA LYS A 41 -14.01 -29.48 19.72
C LYS A 41 -14.64 -28.83 18.48
N PRO A 42 -15.51 -27.81 18.60
CA PRO A 42 -15.98 -27.07 17.44
C PRO A 42 -14.87 -26.19 16.88
N ALA A 43 -14.58 -26.36 15.59
CA ALA A 43 -13.70 -25.49 14.82
C ALA A 43 -14.26 -24.05 14.81
N GLY A 44 -13.40 -23.08 15.12
CA GLY A 44 -13.73 -21.65 15.06
C GLY A 44 -14.09 -21.17 13.64
N PRO A 45 -14.72 -19.99 13.50
CA PRO A 45 -15.33 -19.58 12.25
C PRO A 45 -14.28 -19.32 11.16
N SER A 46 -14.39 -20.08 10.07
CA SER A 46 -13.61 -19.99 8.85
C SER A 46 -13.62 -18.57 8.25
N ARG A 47 -12.45 -18.06 7.89
CA ARG A 47 -12.26 -16.78 7.17
C ARG A 47 -12.78 -16.93 5.74
N SER A 48 -13.91 -16.31 5.40
CA SER A 48 -14.38 -16.20 4.02
C SER A 48 -13.78 -14.96 3.35
N LEU A 49 -12.76 -15.17 2.51
CA LEU A 49 -12.28 -14.19 1.55
C LEU A 49 -13.23 -14.19 0.35
N VAL A 50 -14.04 -13.15 0.19
CA VAL A 50 -14.89 -12.97 -0.99
C VAL A 50 -14.17 -12.05 -1.97
N ALA A 51 -13.57 -12.64 -3.00
CA ALA A 51 -13.07 -11.92 -4.16
C ALA A 51 -14.14 -11.97 -5.25
N THR A 52 -14.69 -10.82 -5.64
CA THR A 52 -15.58 -10.74 -6.80
C THR A 52 -14.73 -10.64 -8.06
N ARG A 53 -14.63 -11.73 -8.83
CA ARG A 53 -14.25 -11.66 -10.24
C ARG A 53 -15.40 -11.01 -11.00
N GLY A 54 -15.17 -9.78 -11.46
CA GLY A 54 -16.11 -9.07 -12.34
C GLY A 54 -15.93 -9.51 -13.79
N THR A 55 -17.05 -9.93 -14.37
CA THR A 55 -17.39 -9.97 -15.81
C THR A 55 -16.63 -10.96 -16.70
N GLU A 56 -17.10 -12.20 -16.73
CA GLU A 56 -17.10 -13.01 -17.96
C GLU A 56 -18.44 -12.82 -18.67
N GLY A 57 -18.38 -12.57 -19.98
CA GLY A 57 -19.54 -12.60 -20.88
C GLY A 57 -19.88 -11.25 -21.52
N ARG A 58 -19.62 -11.17 -22.84
CA ARG A 58 -20.02 -10.12 -23.82
C ARG A 58 -19.04 -8.97 -24.09
N VAL A 59 -17.83 -9.26 -24.57
CA VAL A 59 -16.98 -8.25 -25.29
C VAL A 59 -16.27 -8.83 -26.54
N LEU A 60 -16.75 -9.94 -27.12
CA LEU A 60 -16.01 -10.64 -28.19
C LEU A 60 -16.20 -10.08 -29.61
N ALA A 61 -17.04 -9.05 -29.83
CA ALA A 61 -17.24 -8.47 -31.16
C ALA A 61 -16.55 -7.11 -31.39
N VAL A 62 -16.34 -6.31 -30.34
CA VAL A 62 -15.83 -4.93 -30.48
C VAL A 62 -14.30 -4.85 -30.42
N LEU A 63 -13.63 -5.85 -29.83
CA LEU A 63 -12.18 -5.89 -29.72
C LEU A 63 -11.45 -6.26 -31.03
N SER A 64 -12.09 -6.94 -31.98
CA SER A 64 -11.38 -7.40 -33.19
C SER A 64 -11.07 -6.27 -34.18
N LEU A 65 -11.96 -5.27 -34.32
CA LEU A 65 -11.74 -4.13 -35.23
C LEU A 65 -10.72 -3.12 -34.68
N LEU A 66 -10.68 -2.91 -33.36
CA LEU A 66 -9.70 -2.03 -32.71
C LEU A 66 -8.31 -2.66 -32.66
N ALA A 67 -8.22 -3.98 -32.42
CA ALA A 67 -6.96 -4.72 -32.49
C ALA A 67 -6.38 -4.72 -33.92
N LEU A 68 -7.22 -4.88 -34.94
CA LEU A 68 -6.79 -4.84 -36.35
C LEU A 68 -6.20 -3.47 -36.72
N ARG A 69 -6.80 -2.37 -36.22
CA ARG A 69 -6.31 -1.01 -36.47
C ARG A 69 -4.97 -0.75 -35.79
N GLY A 70 -4.75 -1.30 -34.60
CA GLY A 70 -3.46 -1.26 -33.90
C GLY A 70 -2.35 -2.01 -34.64
N VAL A 71 -2.66 -3.21 -35.16
CA VAL A 71 -1.71 -4.01 -35.96
C VAL A 71 -1.35 -3.28 -37.26
N LEU A 72 -2.33 -2.66 -37.93
CA LEU A 72 -2.08 -1.92 -39.16
C LEU A 72 -1.17 -0.69 -38.92
N LEU A 73 -1.33 0.01 -37.80
CA LEU A 73 -0.48 1.15 -37.43
C LEU A 73 0.95 0.72 -37.11
N LEU A 74 1.14 -0.42 -36.45
CA LEU A 74 2.48 -0.98 -36.18
C LEU A 74 3.20 -1.39 -37.47
N LEU A 75 2.49 -2.01 -38.42
CA LEU A 75 3.04 -2.37 -39.73
C LEU A 75 3.42 -1.12 -40.55
N ASN A 76 2.59 -0.08 -40.53
CA ASN A 76 2.90 1.19 -41.22
C ASN A 76 4.07 1.92 -40.56
N GLY A 77 4.17 1.91 -39.22
CA GLY A 77 5.30 2.49 -38.50
C GLY A 77 6.61 1.77 -38.80
N PHE A 78 6.58 0.44 -38.91
CA PHE A 78 7.76 -0.36 -39.28
C PHE A 78 8.19 -0.09 -40.73
N LEU A 79 7.24 0.08 -41.66
CA LEU A 79 7.53 0.44 -43.05
C LEU A 79 8.15 1.84 -43.17
N LEU A 80 7.69 2.81 -42.36
CA LEU A 80 8.30 4.15 -42.30
C LEU A 80 9.73 4.12 -41.73
N LEU A 81 9.99 3.24 -40.75
CA LEU A 81 11.32 3.03 -40.17
C LEU A 81 12.31 2.42 -41.17
N LEU A 82 11.82 1.59 -42.10
CA LEU A 82 12.62 1.03 -43.20
C LEU A 82 12.89 2.05 -44.33
N LEU A 83 12.10 3.11 -44.42
CA LEU A 83 12.23 4.17 -45.44
C LEU A 83 13.05 5.38 -44.98
N LEU A 84 13.50 5.42 -43.72
CA LEU A 84 14.39 6.47 -43.23
C LEU A 84 15.84 6.16 -43.65
N PRO A 85 16.46 6.96 -44.55
CA PRO A 85 17.86 6.77 -44.91
C PRO A 85 18.72 7.08 -43.68
N PHE A 86 19.52 6.09 -43.30
CA PHE A 86 20.46 6.13 -42.19
C PHE A 86 21.56 7.18 -42.46
N GLN A 87 21.28 8.46 -42.17
CA GLN A 87 22.31 9.48 -42.15
C GLN A 87 23.12 9.33 -40.86
N ARG A 88 24.20 8.55 -40.94
CA ARG A 88 25.29 8.52 -39.95
C ARG A 88 25.88 9.92 -39.83
N ARG A 89 25.67 10.57 -38.68
CA ARG A 89 26.59 11.59 -38.17
C ARG A 89 27.45 10.94 -37.09
N THR A 90 28.68 10.59 -37.45
CA THR A 90 29.73 10.30 -36.47
C THR A 90 30.21 11.63 -35.89
N ALA A 91 29.86 11.91 -34.64
CA ALA A 91 30.53 12.92 -33.83
C ALA A 91 31.49 12.19 -32.86
N PRO A 92 32.69 12.74 -32.59
CA PRO A 92 33.68 12.08 -31.75
C PRO A 92 33.22 12.06 -30.29
N VAL A 93 33.42 10.92 -29.63
CA VAL A 93 33.18 10.73 -28.19
C VAL A 93 34.34 11.37 -27.43
N PRO A 94 34.11 12.37 -26.56
CA PRO A 94 35.10 12.74 -25.56
C PRO A 94 35.16 11.62 -24.52
N VAL A 95 36.37 11.18 -24.20
CA VAL A 95 36.64 10.36 -23.02
C VAL A 95 36.41 11.27 -21.81
N GLU A 96 35.21 11.22 -21.22
CA GLU A 96 34.95 11.85 -19.92
C GLU A 96 35.33 10.88 -18.81
N ALA A 97 36.19 11.40 -17.94
CA ALA A 97 36.73 10.75 -16.78
C ALA A 97 35.64 10.32 -15.80
N GLU A 98 35.94 9.27 -15.05
CA GLU A 98 35.17 8.80 -13.91
C GLU A 98 35.12 9.89 -12.81
N GLU A 99 34.14 10.80 -12.87
CA GLU A 99 33.81 11.71 -11.78
C GLU A 99 32.33 11.53 -11.34
N GLU A 100 32.17 11.04 -10.12
CA GLU A 100 31.01 11.16 -9.23
C GLU A 100 29.62 10.62 -9.66
N GLU A 101 29.44 9.29 -9.60
CA GLU A 101 28.10 8.65 -9.61
C GLU A 101 27.19 9.14 -8.45
N ASN A 102 27.78 9.59 -7.34
CA ASN A 102 27.06 9.99 -6.13
C ASN A 102 26.48 11.43 -6.23
N GLY A 103 27.16 12.33 -6.95
CA GLY A 103 26.74 13.72 -7.12
C GLY A 103 25.49 13.87 -8.01
N GLY A 104 25.38 13.07 -9.07
CA GLY A 104 24.22 13.04 -9.96
C GLY A 104 22.95 12.54 -9.28
N ARG A 105 23.08 11.47 -8.47
CA ARG A 105 21.95 10.88 -7.75
C ARG A 105 21.37 11.83 -6.71
N GLY A 106 22.22 12.55 -5.97
CA GLY A 106 21.79 13.58 -5.03
C GLY A 106 21.01 14.72 -5.69
N LYS A 107 21.52 15.23 -6.84
CA LYS A 107 20.85 16.29 -7.61
C LYS A 107 19.44 15.89 -8.08
N ALA A 108 19.27 14.66 -8.56
CA ALA A 108 17.97 14.16 -9.00
C ALA A 108 16.93 14.06 -7.86
N VAL A 109 17.36 13.63 -6.66
CA VAL A 109 16.49 13.59 -5.48
C VAL A 109 16.05 15.00 -5.08
N VAL A 110 16.97 15.96 -5.03
CA VAL A 110 16.68 17.35 -4.70
C VAL A 110 15.70 17.95 -5.69
N ALA A 111 15.92 17.76 -7.00
CA ALA A 111 15.03 18.26 -8.04
C ALA A 111 13.59 17.73 -7.88
N ARG A 112 13.42 16.41 -7.69
CA ARG A 112 12.10 15.81 -7.47
C ARG A 112 11.41 16.37 -6.22
N ARG A 113 12.17 16.58 -5.13
CA ARG A 113 11.64 17.15 -3.89
C ARG A 113 11.19 18.60 -4.07
N VAL A 114 11.98 19.42 -4.75
CA VAL A 114 11.61 20.82 -5.03
C VAL A 114 10.29 20.88 -5.78
N LEU A 115 10.15 20.12 -6.87
CA LEU A 115 8.89 20.03 -7.63
C LEU A 115 7.72 19.56 -6.77
N ALA A 116 7.95 18.56 -5.90
CA ALA A 116 6.93 18.06 -4.99
C ALA A 116 6.44 19.13 -3.98
N ILE A 117 7.35 19.99 -3.51
CA ILE A 117 7.06 21.11 -2.59
C ILE A 117 6.33 22.24 -3.32
N GLU A 118 6.82 22.64 -4.48
CA GLU A 118 6.20 23.68 -5.32
C GLU A 118 4.77 23.29 -5.65
N LYS A 119 4.52 22.04 -6.04
CA LYS A 119 3.17 21.56 -6.31
C LYS A 119 2.26 21.63 -5.07
N VAL A 120 2.82 21.41 -3.87
CA VAL A 120 2.05 21.57 -2.62
C VAL A 120 1.70 23.05 -2.39
N ARG A 121 2.62 23.97 -2.66
CA ARG A 121 2.40 25.41 -2.48
C ARG A 121 1.43 26.01 -3.50
N GLU A 122 1.54 25.63 -4.77
CA GLU A 122 0.68 26.12 -5.86
C GLU A 122 -0.81 25.91 -5.54
N VAL A 123 -1.22 24.67 -5.24
CA VAL A 123 -2.65 24.40 -5.00
C VAL A 123 -3.10 24.92 -3.62
N SER A 124 -2.20 25.08 -2.64
CA SER A 124 -2.59 25.73 -1.37
C SER A 124 -2.99 27.20 -1.61
N ALA A 125 -2.30 27.92 -2.50
CA ALA A 125 -2.65 29.29 -2.87
C ALA A 125 -3.99 29.39 -3.61
N GLU A 126 -4.33 28.41 -4.45
CA GLU A 126 -5.65 28.31 -5.10
C GLU A 126 -6.77 27.94 -4.12
N GLU A 127 -6.46 27.14 -3.10
CA GLU A 127 -7.43 26.65 -2.11
C GLU A 127 -7.80 27.70 -1.05
N ASP A 128 -6.94 28.68 -0.78
CA ASP A 128 -7.21 29.78 0.15
C ASP A 128 -8.43 30.63 -0.24
N GLU A 129 -8.85 30.61 -1.51
CA GLU A 129 -9.99 31.41 -2.00
C GLU A 129 -11.33 30.64 -2.05
N VAL A 130 -11.33 29.30 -2.11
CA VAL A 130 -12.56 28.50 -2.38
C VAL A 130 -12.67 27.20 -1.56
N GLY A 131 -11.59 26.71 -0.94
CA GLY A 131 -11.52 25.36 -0.37
C GLY A 131 -11.43 25.29 1.16
N GLY A 132 -12.31 24.51 1.79
CA GLY A 132 -12.24 24.19 3.23
C GLY A 132 -11.08 23.26 3.64
N SER A 133 -10.30 22.76 2.67
CA SER A 133 -9.16 21.86 2.88
C SER A 133 -7.86 22.66 2.96
N VAL A 134 -7.02 22.36 3.94
CA VAL A 134 -5.63 22.85 4.04
C VAL A 134 -4.70 21.69 3.74
N ARG A 135 -3.77 21.92 2.83
CA ARG A 135 -2.76 20.94 2.46
C ARG A 135 -1.38 21.35 2.95
N GLU A 136 -0.70 20.42 3.60
CA GLU A 136 0.65 20.60 4.15
C GLU A 136 1.55 19.48 3.66
N PHE A 137 2.86 19.71 3.77
CA PHE A 137 3.87 18.67 3.57
C PHE A 137 4.85 18.64 4.74
N ALA A 138 5.47 17.49 4.95
CA ALA A 138 6.56 17.34 5.91
C ALA A 138 7.57 16.30 5.43
N MET A 139 8.80 16.43 5.88
CA MET A 139 9.83 15.39 5.75
C MET A 139 9.82 14.52 6.99
N PHE A 140 9.61 13.22 6.80
CA PHE A 140 9.60 12.22 7.86
C PHE A 140 10.83 11.32 7.73
N GLN A 141 11.62 11.17 8.79
CA GLN A 141 12.82 10.34 8.75
C GLN A 141 12.47 8.87 8.97
N THR A 142 13.03 8.00 8.13
CA THR A 142 13.00 6.55 8.32
C THR A 142 13.96 6.13 9.42
N ALA A 143 13.86 4.87 9.85
CA ALA A 143 14.83 4.26 10.77
C ALA A 143 16.27 4.27 10.24
N ARG A 144 16.42 4.39 8.92
CA ARG A 144 17.69 4.29 8.19
C ARG A 144 18.28 5.65 7.86
N GLY A 145 17.66 6.75 8.31
CA GLY A 145 18.12 8.12 8.06
C GLY A 145 17.66 8.73 6.72
N GLU A 146 16.95 7.97 5.89
CA GLU A 146 16.37 8.47 4.64
C GLU A 146 15.12 9.34 4.93
N ALA A 147 14.88 10.36 4.13
CA ALA A 147 13.74 11.25 4.27
C ALA A 147 12.57 10.88 3.33
N LEU A 148 11.41 10.61 3.93
CA LEU A 148 10.13 10.41 3.25
C LEU A 148 9.40 11.74 3.12
N PHE A 149 8.93 12.07 1.92
CA PHE A 149 8.02 13.18 1.70
C PHE A 149 6.60 12.75 2.07
N THR A 150 5.95 13.53 2.92
CA THR A 150 4.60 13.26 3.39
C THR A 150 3.69 14.44 3.10
N ARG A 151 2.41 14.15 2.90
CA ARG A 151 1.35 15.15 2.67
C ARG A 151 0.23 14.93 3.68
N SER A 152 -0.39 16.01 4.12
CA SER A 152 -1.62 15.97 4.93
C SER A 152 -2.66 16.91 4.37
N TRP A 153 -3.93 16.51 4.49
CA TRP A 153 -5.09 17.32 4.19
C TRP A 153 -5.97 17.38 5.43
N THR A 154 -6.21 18.60 5.93
CA THR A 154 -7.01 18.86 7.14
C THR A 154 -8.10 19.86 6.81
N HIS A 155 -9.34 19.63 7.25
CA HIS A 155 -10.41 20.59 7.04
C HIS A 155 -10.26 21.76 8.01
N ARG A 156 -10.44 23.00 7.57
CA ARG A 156 -10.33 24.20 8.45
C ARG A 156 -11.38 24.22 9.55
N SER A 157 -12.61 23.82 9.20
CA SER A 157 -13.78 23.98 10.07
C SER A 157 -14.40 22.67 10.58
N LEU A 158 -13.96 21.51 10.10
CA LEU A 158 -14.53 20.22 10.53
C LEU A 158 -13.59 19.54 11.51
N GLN A 159 -14.15 19.05 12.61
CA GLN A 159 -13.45 18.15 13.50
C GLN A 159 -13.31 16.77 12.83
N PRO A 160 -12.09 16.21 12.71
CA PRO A 160 -11.90 14.92 12.06
C PRO A 160 -12.65 13.81 12.78
N ARG A 161 -13.47 13.06 12.05
CA ARG A 161 -14.16 11.85 12.58
C ARG A 161 -13.36 10.56 12.39
N GLY A 162 -12.22 10.65 11.72
CA GLY A 162 -11.35 9.53 11.42
C GLY A 162 -10.16 9.96 10.57
N LEU A 163 -9.20 9.04 10.46
CA LEU A 163 -7.99 9.20 9.66
C LEU A 163 -8.04 8.29 8.44
N VAL A 164 -7.57 8.78 7.30
CA VAL A 164 -7.29 7.94 6.13
C VAL A 164 -5.83 8.12 5.73
N VAL A 165 -5.07 7.02 5.69
CA VAL A 165 -3.71 7.01 5.15
C VAL A 165 -3.75 6.48 3.72
N ILE A 166 -3.31 7.30 2.76
CA ILE A 166 -3.25 6.96 1.34
C ILE A 166 -1.84 6.52 0.97
N LEU A 167 -1.74 5.37 0.30
CA LEU A 167 -0.48 4.75 -0.09
C LEU A 167 -0.47 4.43 -1.60
N HIS A 168 0.45 5.06 -2.32
CA HIS A 168 0.51 5.00 -3.79
C HIS A 168 1.17 3.72 -4.33
N GLY A 169 1.02 3.48 -5.64
CA GLY A 169 1.64 2.35 -6.34
C GLY A 169 3.09 2.60 -6.78
N LEU A 170 3.71 1.62 -7.44
CA LEU A 170 5.04 1.80 -8.04
C LEU A 170 5.01 2.90 -9.12
N ASN A 171 6.08 3.70 -9.19
CA ASN A 171 6.23 4.79 -10.15
C ASN A 171 5.16 5.90 -10.04
N GLU A 172 4.48 5.99 -8.90
CA GLU A 172 3.55 7.06 -8.54
C GLU A 172 4.13 7.96 -7.45
N HIS A 173 3.30 8.89 -6.95
CA HIS A 173 3.53 9.65 -5.73
C HIS A 173 2.19 10.08 -5.13
N SER A 174 2.18 10.45 -3.85
CA SER A 174 0.97 10.82 -3.10
C SER A 174 0.22 12.02 -3.68
N GLY A 175 0.92 12.92 -4.39
CA GLY A 175 0.29 14.06 -5.09
C GLY A 175 -0.77 13.66 -6.14
N ARG A 176 -0.70 12.44 -6.71
CA ARG A 176 -1.74 11.93 -7.64
C ARG A 176 -3.12 11.78 -6.97
N TYR A 177 -3.16 11.69 -5.64
CA TYR A 177 -4.38 11.43 -4.88
C TYR A 177 -5.01 12.71 -4.31
N ASP A 178 -4.55 13.90 -4.70
CA ASP A 178 -4.99 15.18 -4.14
C ASP A 178 -6.52 15.36 -4.21
N HIS A 179 -7.12 15.15 -5.38
CA HIS A 179 -8.57 15.25 -5.56
C HIS A 179 -9.35 14.25 -4.69
N PHE A 180 -8.82 13.04 -4.50
CA PHE A 180 -9.45 12.03 -3.65
C PHE A 180 -9.30 12.37 -2.16
N ALA A 181 -8.13 12.84 -1.75
CA ALA A 181 -7.86 13.30 -0.39
C ALA A 181 -8.80 14.46 -0.01
N LYS A 182 -9.04 15.41 -0.93
CA LYS A 182 -9.99 16.51 -0.73
C LYS A 182 -11.42 16.05 -0.53
N GLN A 183 -11.90 15.07 -1.31
CA GLN A 183 -13.24 14.52 -1.12
C GLN A 183 -13.40 13.83 0.24
N LEU A 184 -12.39 13.08 0.67
CA LEU A 184 -12.37 12.49 2.01
C LEU A 184 -12.36 13.57 3.10
N ASN A 185 -11.59 14.64 2.89
CA ASN A 185 -11.51 15.78 3.79
C ASN A 185 -12.86 16.50 3.93
N GLY A 186 -13.54 16.78 2.81
CA GLY A 186 -14.92 17.31 2.80
C GLY A 186 -15.93 16.36 3.45
N SER A 187 -15.62 15.07 3.55
CA SER A 187 -16.42 14.07 4.28
C SER A 187 -16.06 13.96 5.77
N GLY A 188 -15.18 14.83 6.27
CA GLY A 188 -14.78 14.90 7.68
C GLY A 188 -13.62 13.99 8.08
N PHE A 189 -12.85 13.44 7.14
CA PHE A 189 -11.65 12.66 7.45
C PHE A 189 -10.39 13.51 7.34
N LYS A 190 -9.48 13.41 8.30
CA LYS A 190 -8.12 13.93 8.10
C LYS A 190 -7.33 12.91 7.29
N VAL A 191 -6.66 13.38 6.24
CA VAL A 191 -5.97 12.50 5.29
C VAL A 191 -4.48 12.70 5.40
N TYR A 192 -3.75 11.59 5.41
CA TYR A 192 -2.30 11.55 5.33
C TYR A 192 -1.88 10.74 4.11
N ALA A 193 -0.73 11.07 3.53
CA ALA A 193 -0.09 10.26 2.51
C ALA A 193 1.43 10.37 2.61
N MET A 194 2.13 9.34 2.14
CA MET A 194 3.59 9.33 2.08
C MET A 194 4.05 8.90 0.70
N ASP A 195 5.18 9.44 0.26
CA ASP A 195 5.91 8.99 -0.92
C ASP A 195 6.91 7.90 -0.49
N TRP A 196 6.90 6.73 -1.10
CA TRP A 196 7.88 5.67 -0.79
C TRP A 196 9.32 6.14 -1.08
N ILE A 197 10.32 5.52 -0.44
CA ILE A 197 11.71 5.68 -0.89
C ILE A 197 11.80 5.37 -2.40
N GLY A 198 12.52 6.21 -3.13
CA GLY A 198 12.64 6.22 -4.57
C GLY A 198 11.53 6.95 -5.31
N HIS A 199 10.52 7.47 -4.63
CA HIS A 199 9.31 8.02 -5.25
C HIS A 199 9.04 9.46 -4.81
N GLY A 200 8.29 10.20 -5.63
CA GLY A 200 7.84 11.56 -5.33
C GLY A 200 8.95 12.47 -4.77
N GLY A 201 8.69 13.12 -3.64
CA GLY A 201 9.68 13.98 -2.96
C GLY A 201 10.64 13.26 -2.00
N SER A 202 10.55 11.94 -1.89
CA SER A 202 11.36 11.13 -0.99
C SER A 202 12.77 10.86 -1.55
N ASP A 203 13.69 10.58 -0.63
CA ASP A 203 15.04 10.10 -0.95
C ASP A 203 15.00 8.79 -1.74
N GLY A 204 16.17 8.36 -2.25
CA GLY A 204 16.33 7.08 -2.94
C GLY A 204 16.45 7.18 -4.46
N LEU A 205 16.79 6.06 -5.09
CA LEU A 205 16.89 5.96 -6.55
C LEU A 205 15.49 5.98 -7.16
N HIS A 206 15.29 6.76 -8.22
CA HIS A 206 13.97 6.99 -8.80
C HIS A 206 13.31 5.68 -9.25
N GLY A 207 12.08 5.45 -8.80
CA GLY A 207 11.27 4.27 -9.13
C GLY A 207 11.75 2.97 -8.46
N TYR A 208 12.76 3.03 -7.58
CA TYR A 208 13.37 1.83 -6.99
C TYR A 208 12.99 1.66 -5.52
N VAL A 209 12.38 0.51 -5.21
CA VAL A 209 12.13 0.06 -3.84
C VAL A 209 13.15 -1.02 -3.50
N HIS A 210 14.11 -0.70 -2.63
CA HIS A 210 15.22 -1.60 -2.32
C HIS A 210 14.78 -2.87 -1.60
N SER A 211 13.85 -2.75 -0.65
CA SER A 211 13.33 -3.87 0.12
C SER A 211 11.88 -3.62 0.50
N LEU A 212 11.05 -4.65 0.34
CA LEU A 212 9.65 -4.60 0.76
C LEU A 212 9.53 -4.54 2.29
N ASP A 213 10.47 -5.15 3.03
CA ASP A 213 10.51 -5.06 4.50
C ASP A 213 10.80 -3.64 4.97
N HIS A 214 11.74 -2.94 4.31
CA HIS A 214 12.01 -1.53 4.61
C HIS A 214 10.77 -0.66 4.38
N ALA A 215 10.04 -0.88 3.29
CA ALA A 215 8.81 -0.14 3.01
C ALA A 215 7.70 -0.44 4.05
N VAL A 216 7.63 -1.69 4.53
CA VAL A 216 6.72 -2.06 5.63
C VAL A 216 7.12 -1.35 6.92
N ASP A 217 8.39 -1.34 7.31
CA ASP A 217 8.84 -0.66 8.53
C ASP A 217 8.60 0.85 8.47
N ASP A 218 8.82 1.46 7.31
CA ASP A 218 8.52 2.87 7.07
C ASP A 218 7.02 3.16 7.23
N LEU A 219 6.16 2.31 6.67
CA LEU A 219 4.71 2.40 6.84
C LEU A 219 4.31 2.30 8.31
N LYS A 220 4.86 1.34 9.07
CA LYS A 220 4.55 1.18 10.50
C LYS A 220 4.87 2.45 11.29
N ARG A 221 6.07 3.01 11.08
CA ARG A 221 6.51 4.25 11.73
C ARG A 221 5.65 5.46 11.33
N PHE A 222 5.27 5.54 10.05
CA PHE A 222 4.41 6.61 9.59
C PHE A 222 2.99 6.51 10.18
N LEU A 223 2.45 5.30 10.32
CA LEU A 223 1.19 5.05 11.01
C LEU A 223 1.26 5.47 12.48
N GLU A 224 2.35 5.11 13.19
CA GLU A 224 2.57 5.54 14.58
C GLU A 224 2.55 7.07 14.71
N LYS A 225 3.25 7.79 13.81
CA LYS A 225 3.21 9.26 13.76
C LYS A 225 1.79 9.78 13.57
N ALA A 226 1.06 9.27 12.57
CA ALA A 226 -0.30 9.71 12.28
C ALA A 226 -1.26 9.45 13.45
N ILE A 227 -1.07 8.36 14.19
CA ILE A 227 -1.86 8.02 15.38
C ILE A 227 -1.53 8.94 16.54
N LEU A 228 -0.24 9.19 16.78
CA LEU A 228 0.21 10.06 17.87
C LEU A 228 -0.31 11.49 17.72
N GLU A 229 -0.34 12.01 16.50
CA GLU A 229 -0.88 13.34 16.18
C GLU A 229 -2.41 13.42 16.30
N ASN A 230 -3.12 12.30 16.32
CA ASN A 230 -4.57 12.26 16.27
C ASN A 230 -5.14 11.14 17.17
N PRO A 231 -4.96 11.24 18.50
CA PRO A 231 -5.33 10.19 19.43
C PRO A 231 -6.84 9.94 19.43
N GLY A 232 -7.23 8.67 19.53
CA GLY A 232 -8.63 8.25 19.66
C GLY A 232 -9.46 8.22 18.37
N LEU A 233 -8.93 8.69 17.23
CA LEU A 233 -9.65 8.65 15.96
C LEU A 233 -9.64 7.24 15.33
N PRO A 234 -10.74 6.79 14.71
CA PRO A 234 -10.76 5.61 13.85
C PRO A 234 -9.78 5.75 12.69
N ARG A 235 -9.05 4.67 12.36
CA ARG A 235 -7.93 4.71 11.39
C ARG A 235 -8.21 3.81 10.20
N PHE A 236 -8.12 4.34 9.00
CA PHE A 236 -8.34 3.62 7.75
C PHE A 236 -7.13 3.77 6.82
N ILE A 237 -6.91 2.78 5.96
CA ILE A 237 -5.90 2.85 4.91
C ILE A 237 -6.58 2.70 3.56
N PHE A 238 -6.19 3.55 2.61
CA PHE A 238 -6.44 3.35 1.19
C PHE A 238 -5.10 3.07 0.51
N ALA A 239 -5.02 2.01 -0.29
CA ALA A 239 -3.78 1.67 -0.96
C ALA A 239 -3.99 1.15 -2.39
N HIS A 240 -3.05 1.49 -3.26
CA HIS A 240 -3.05 1.10 -4.68
C HIS A 240 -1.86 0.23 -5.05
N SER A 241 -2.07 -0.80 -5.86
CA SER A 241 -1.02 -1.59 -6.51
C SER A 241 0.06 -2.08 -5.52
N THR A 242 1.32 -1.66 -5.70
CA THR A 242 2.44 -1.96 -4.79
C THR A 242 2.20 -1.46 -3.37
N GLY A 243 1.60 -0.29 -3.18
CA GLY A 243 1.21 0.21 -1.87
C GLY A 243 0.23 -0.74 -1.17
N ALA A 244 -0.69 -1.34 -1.93
CA ALA A 244 -1.61 -2.32 -1.37
C ALA A 244 -0.93 -3.66 -1.02
N ALA A 245 0.09 -4.08 -1.79
CA ALA A 245 0.92 -5.24 -1.43
C ALA A 245 1.71 -5.00 -0.12
N ILE A 246 2.26 -3.80 0.06
CA ILE A 246 2.95 -3.39 1.29
C ILE A 246 1.99 -3.44 2.49
N VAL A 247 0.78 -2.91 2.34
CA VAL A 247 -0.25 -2.96 3.41
C VAL A 247 -0.63 -4.39 3.77
N LEU A 248 -0.82 -5.25 2.77
CA LEU A 248 -1.14 -6.67 3.03
C LEU A 248 -0.02 -7.36 3.80
N LYS A 249 1.25 -7.10 3.46
CA LYS A 249 2.41 -7.61 4.20
C LYS A 249 2.45 -7.04 5.62
N ALA A 250 2.24 -5.74 5.79
CA ALA A 250 2.23 -5.09 7.10
C ALA A 250 1.10 -5.60 8.00
N ALA A 251 -0.08 -5.92 7.44
CA ALA A 251 -1.22 -6.46 8.16
C ALA A 251 -1.03 -7.89 8.69
N LEU A 252 0.05 -8.58 8.29
CA LEU A 252 0.45 -9.85 8.92
C LEU A 252 1.00 -9.66 10.34
N ASP A 253 1.42 -8.44 10.69
CA ASP A 253 1.78 -8.08 12.06
C ASP A 253 0.52 -7.80 12.88
N PRO A 254 0.22 -8.58 13.95
CA PRO A 254 -0.97 -8.39 14.77
C PRO A 254 -1.07 -7.00 15.41
N LYS A 255 0.08 -6.33 15.65
CA LYS A 255 0.08 -4.95 16.18
C LYS A 255 -0.53 -4.01 15.16
N ILE A 256 -0.17 -4.15 13.89
CA ILE A 256 -0.70 -3.31 12.81
C ILE A 256 -2.16 -3.65 12.54
N GLU A 257 -2.53 -4.93 12.52
CA GLU A 257 -3.93 -5.35 12.39
C GLU A 257 -4.82 -4.70 13.46
N ALA A 258 -4.36 -4.64 14.72
CA ALA A 258 -5.11 -4.02 15.82
C ALA A 258 -5.17 -2.48 15.75
N LEU A 259 -4.21 -1.85 15.08
CA LEU A 259 -4.14 -0.38 14.94
C LEU A 259 -4.99 0.17 13.79
N ILE A 260 -5.56 -0.67 12.93
CA ILE A 260 -6.34 -0.23 11.77
C ILE A 260 -7.78 -0.71 11.92
N GLN A 261 -8.76 0.13 11.58
CA GLN A 261 -10.19 -0.24 11.58
C GLN A 261 -10.63 -0.84 10.24
N GLY A 262 -10.02 -0.43 9.14
CA GLY A 262 -10.30 -1.00 7.82
C GLY A 262 -9.29 -0.59 6.77
N VAL A 263 -9.16 -1.42 5.74
CA VAL A 263 -8.32 -1.16 4.57
C VAL A 263 -9.14 -1.26 3.29
N VAL A 264 -8.89 -0.33 2.37
CA VAL A 264 -9.45 -0.27 1.03
C VAL A 264 -8.30 -0.45 0.04
N LEU A 265 -8.33 -1.56 -0.70
CA LEU A 265 -7.26 -1.94 -1.62
C LEU A 265 -7.75 -1.87 -3.06
N THR A 266 -6.95 -1.24 -3.92
CA THR A 266 -7.19 -1.15 -5.35
C THR A 266 -6.08 -1.87 -6.10
N SER A 267 -6.47 -2.89 -6.88
CA SER A 267 -5.56 -3.71 -7.71
C SER A 267 -4.27 -4.15 -7.00
N PRO A 268 -4.33 -4.81 -5.83
CA PRO A 268 -3.14 -5.12 -5.05
C PRO A 268 -2.16 -6.02 -5.84
N ALA A 269 -0.88 -5.67 -5.82
CA ALA A 269 0.18 -6.41 -6.49
C ALA A 269 0.55 -7.70 -5.73
N VAL A 270 -0.38 -8.66 -5.65
CA VAL A 270 -0.22 -9.94 -4.93
C VAL A 270 0.39 -11.04 -5.79
N HIS A 271 0.29 -10.91 -7.11
CA HIS A 271 0.85 -11.84 -8.07
C HIS A 271 1.48 -11.05 -9.21
N VAL A 272 2.73 -11.37 -9.52
CA VAL A 272 3.45 -10.81 -10.67
C VAL A 272 3.86 -12.02 -11.51
N GLU A 273 3.28 -12.13 -12.70
CA GLU A 273 3.75 -13.12 -13.67
C GLU A 273 5.16 -12.72 -14.11
N PRO A 274 6.15 -13.61 -14.02
CA PRO A 274 7.49 -13.34 -14.54
C PRO A 274 7.40 -12.99 -16.02
N SER A 275 8.04 -11.89 -16.44
CA SER A 275 8.13 -11.52 -17.85
C SER A 275 8.92 -12.53 -18.70
N HIS A 276 9.69 -13.40 -18.05
CA HIS A 276 10.44 -14.49 -18.66
C HIS A 276 10.37 -15.72 -17.74
N PRO A 277 10.30 -16.95 -18.30
CA PRO A 277 10.29 -18.16 -17.49
C PRO A 277 11.56 -18.21 -16.63
N LEU A 278 11.39 -18.29 -15.31
CA LEU A 278 12.49 -18.57 -14.40
C LEU A 278 12.92 -20.02 -14.66
N ILE A 279 14.04 -20.20 -15.35
CA ILE A 279 14.68 -21.50 -15.50
C ILE A 279 15.29 -21.83 -14.13
N ALA A 280 14.55 -22.61 -13.33
CA ALA A 280 15.09 -23.19 -12.11
C ALA A 280 16.14 -24.25 -12.50
N VAL A 281 17.42 -23.91 -12.40
CA VAL A 281 18.50 -24.88 -12.54
C VAL A 281 18.61 -25.63 -11.21
N ASN A 282 17.96 -26.78 -11.13
CA ASN A 282 18.13 -27.69 -9.99
C ASN A 282 19.54 -28.29 -10.06
N PHE A 283 20.43 -27.86 -9.17
CA PHE A 283 21.65 -28.60 -8.89
C PHE A 283 21.26 -29.86 -8.12
N PHE A 284 21.31 -31.01 -8.79
CA PHE A 284 21.22 -32.30 -8.11
C PHE A 284 22.43 -32.44 -7.17
N PRO A 285 22.23 -32.86 -5.90
CA PRO A 285 23.35 -33.20 -5.04
C PRO A 285 24.06 -34.43 -5.61
N ALA A 286 25.39 -34.38 -5.63
CA ALA A 286 26.27 -35.39 -6.18
C ALA A 286 25.89 -36.81 -5.74
N ILE A 287 25.82 -37.73 -6.70
CA ILE A 287 25.71 -39.17 -6.47
C ILE A 287 26.99 -39.61 -5.74
N PHE A 288 26.86 -39.98 -4.45
CA PHE A 288 27.91 -40.73 -3.76
C PHE A 288 27.87 -42.17 -4.27
N ILE A 289 28.84 -42.54 -5.12
CA ILE A 289 29.09 -43.94 -5.47
C ILE A 289 29.88 -44.55 -4.30
N SER A 290 29.23 -45.38 -3.49
CA SER A 290 29.92 -46.28 -2.56
C SER A 290 30.39 -47.49 -3.36
N VAL A 291 31.71 -47.64 -3.49
CA VAL A 291 32.33 -48.87 -3.98
C VAL A 291 32.49 -49.79 -2.78
N SER A 292 31.79 -50.93 -2.78
CA SER A 292 32.12 -52.11 -1.98
C SER A 292 32.90 -53.10 -2.82
#